data_AF-A0A5C3E4M1-F1
#
_entry.id   AF-A0A5C3E4M1-F1
#
_cell.length_a   1.000
_cell.length_b   1.000
_cell.length_c   1.000
_cell.angle_alpha   90.00
_cell.angle_beta   90.00
_cell.angle_gamma   90.00
#
_symmetry.space_group_name_H-M   'P 1'
#
loop_
_entity.id
_entity.type
_entity.pdbx_description
1 polymer ?
#
loop_
_entity_poly.entity_id
_entity_poly.type
_entity_poly.pdbx_seq_one_letter_code
_entity_poly.pdbx_strand_id
1 'polypeptide(L)'
;MSSLYQKIRSVPFDVLWRTALVRLPRAVPLSTLKWTSPEGPHPFVFHMPSRSSEYTIPLHIFIPTSLYDNAPSSGAPVLVDFHGGGFYLGSCLEQAPFCSYMARQLDSIVISVDYRMGPFHRFPAAIEDGEDVLSAILDEDFPGYEPLRQAIVTRIQSEKEKIAKKGAAAVEKQHRQDLQDGKVEEVSAPSSSSSNPPSSNTQGSSAPFFNFDPSKVAVSGFSSGGNLALNLALHIKPPELDVEWPSKFARDHPAPIPLLLFYPSFDLRQLPSQRSRPEHMGLPSPFWTQVADSLAPTYAERDQTDHPRVSPGLASLDSLHPAARMFLVLCELDTLAEQSKQWVEKVQAHERTDHLVVEDVANMKHGWTQMPDGWLSEEEKQAKEAVFSKATAFVEWAWDGSAEEEKPESEIVVPQKDSGEAHTAEISP
;
A
#
# COMPACT_ATOMS: atom_id res chain seq x y z
N MET A 1 8.79 -29.36 -4.92
CA MET A 1 7.49 -29.95 -4.55
C MET A 1 7.46 -30.60 -3.16
N SER A 2 8.60 -30.93 -2.50
CA SER A 2 8.59 -31.55 -1.16
C SER A 2 8.22 -30.59 -0.01
N SER A 3 8.60 -29.30 -0.07
CA SER A 3 8.41 -28.38 1.08
C SER A 3 6.96 -27.91 1.26
N LEU A 4 6.22 -27.57 0.19
CA LEU A 4 4.83 -27.12 0.29
C LEU A 4 3.92 -28.25 0.79
N TYR A 5 4.13 -29.47 0.32
CA TYR A 5 3.36 -30.63 0.75
C TYR A 5 3.60 -30.98 2.23
N GLN A 6 4.85 -30.84 2.69
CA GLN A 6 5.18 -30.98 4.11
C GLN A 6 4.51 -29.88 4.95
N LYS A 7 4.55 -28.61 4.51
CA LYS A 7 3.86 -27.50 5.17
C LYS A 7 2.34 -27.70 5.27
N ILE A 8 1.71 -28.20 4.20
CA ILE A 8 0.27 -28.49 4.22
C ILE A 8 -0.03 -29.59 5.25
N ARG A 9 0.76 -30.66 5.29
CA ARG A 9 0.55 -31.76 6.26
C ARG A 9 0.80 -31.38 7.72
N SER A 10 1.61 -30.35 7.98
CA SER A 10 1.87 -29.88 9.34
C SER A 10 0.76 -28.98 9.91
N VAL A 11 -0.16 -28.48 9.07
CA VAL A 11 -1.25 -27.60 9.52
C VAL A 11 -2.50 -28.44 9.83
N PRO A 12 -3.14 -28.25 11.00
CA PRO A 12 -4.41 -28.92 11.32
C PRO A 12 -5.48 -28.71 10.25
N PHE A 13 -6.28 -29.74 9.98
CA PHE A 13 -7.31 -29.69 8.93
C PHE A 13 -8.32 -28.55 9.17
N ASP A 14 -8.66 -28.29 10.43
CA ASP A 14 -9.59 -27.23 10.82
C ASP A 14 -9.07 -25.82 10.48
N VAL A 15 -7.75 -25.62 10.51
CA VAL A 15 -7.08 -24.41 10.06
C VAL A 15 -6.97 -24.38 8.53
N LEU A 16 -6.66 -25.52 7.90
CA LEU A 16 -6.50 -25.62 6.44
C LEU A 16 -7.78 -25.23 5.68
N TRP A 17 -8.94 -25.78 6.05
CA TRP A 17 -10.17 -25.48 5.31
C TRP A 17 -10.60 -24.03 5.51
N ARG A 18 -10.41 -23.45 6.71
CA ARG A 18 -10.68 -22.04 6.99
C ARG A 18 -9.74 -21.13 6.21
N THR A 19 -8.46 -21.50 6.14
CA THR A 19 -7.47 -20.81 5.30
C THR A 19 -7.89 -20.84 3.84
N ALA A 20 -8.35 -21.99 3.32
CA ALA A 20 -8.84 -22.08 1.96
C ALA A 20 -10.06 -21.18 1.71
N LEU A 21 -11.01 -21.15 2.65
CA LEU A 21 -12.20 -20.29 2.60
C LEU A 21 -11.85 -18.80 2.49
N VAL A 22 -11.00 -18.29 3.38
CA VAL A 22 -10.68 -16.85 3.44
C VAL A 22 -9.73 -16.40 2.33
N ARG A 23 -9.06 -17.34 1.64
CA ARG A 23 -8.15 -17.04 0.52
C ARG A 23 -8.80 -17.16 -0.86
N LEU A 24 -10.07 -17.55 -0.97
CA LEU A 24 -10.79 -17.56 -2.24
C LEU A 24 -10.73 -16.23 -3.01
N PRO A 25 -10.87 -15.04 -2.36
CA PRO A 25 -10.77 -13.76 -3.06
C PRO A 25 -9.41 -13.52 -3.74
N ARG A 26 -8.34 -14.18 -3.28
CA ARG A 26 -7.00 -14.08 -3.89
C ARG A 26 -6.92 -14.72 -5.28
N ALA A 27 -7.89 -15.55 -5.66
CA ALA A 27 -7.97 -16.17 -6.98
C ALA A 27 -8.57 -15.22 -8.04
N VAL A 28 -9.02 -14.02 -7.66
CA VAL A 28 -9.59 -13.05 -8.60
C VAL A 28 -8.50 -12.56 -9.57
N PRO A 29 -8.72 -12.67 -10.90
CA PRO A 29 -7.73 -12.22 -11.88
C PRO A 29 -7.54 -10.69 -11.88
N LEU A 30 -6.32 -10.24 -12.17
CA LEU A 30 -5.99 -8.80 -12.34
C LEU A 30 -6.89 -8.08 -13.35
N SER A 31 -7.39 -8.78 -14.37
CA SER A 31 -8.28 -8.20 -15.38
C SER A 31 -9.59 -7.65 -14.79
N THR A 32 -9.98 -8.09 -13.60
CA THR A 32 -11.15 -7.60 -12.87
C THR A 32 -11.02 -6.12 -12.52
N LEU A 33 -9.79 -5.61 -12.32
CA LEU A 33 -9.55 -4.18 -12.05
C LEU A 33 -10.02 -3.26 -13.17
N LYS A 34 -10.09 -3.75 -14.41
CA LYS A 34 -10.64 -2.95 -15.53
C LYS A 34 -12.11 -2.58 -15.33
N TRP A 35 -12.81 -3.29 -14.46
CA TRP A 35 -14.21 -3.07 -14.12
C TRP A 35 -14.38 -2.43 -12.75
N THR A 36 -13.60 -2.87 -11.76
CA THR A 36 -13.74 -2.40 -10.36
C THR A 36 -12.93 -1.15 -10.04
N SER A 37 -11.90 -0.83 -10.82
CA SER A 37 -11.10 0.39 -10.70
C SER A 37 -10.58 0.81 -12.09
N PRO A 38 -11.48 1.28 -12.97
CA PRO A 38 -11.17 1.48 -14.39
C PRO A 38 -10.13 2.58 -14.65
N GLU A 39 -10.00 3.55 -13.74
CA GLU A 39 -9.12 4.72 -13.90
C GLU A 39 -7.62 4.35 -13.94
N GLY A 40 -7.22 3.26 -13.31
CA GLY A 40 -5.82 2.84 -13.24
C GLY A 40 -4.92 3.84 -12.50
N PRO A 41 -3.58 3.76 -12.62
CA PRO A 41 -2.85 2.74 -13.36
C PRO A 41 -3.16 1.35 -12.82
N HIS A 42 -3.21 0.33 -13.69
CA HIS A 42 -3.33 -1.07 -13.22
C HIS A 42 -1.94 -1.64 -12.92
N PRO A 43 -1.80 -2.49 -11.88
CA PRO A 43 -0.50 -2.98 -11.49
C PRO A 43 0.02 -4.01 -12.47
N PHE A 44 1.35 -4.13 -12.54
CA PHE A 44 2.00 -5.36 -12.99
C PHE A 44 2.60 -6.07 -11.78
N VAL A 45 2.77 -7.39 -11.89
CA VAL A 45 3.35 -8.20 -10.83
C VAL A 45 4.82 -8.45 -11.11
N PHE A 46 5.68 -8.08 -10.16
CA PHE A 46 7.10 -8.36 -10.17
C PHE A 46 7.46 -9.26 -8.97
N HIS A 47 8.28 -10.29 -9.19
CA HIS A 47 8.74 -11.18 -8.12
C HIS A 47 10.14 -10.74 -7.70
N MET A 48 10.21 -9.91 -6.66
CA MET A 48 11.46 -9.31 -6.18
C MET A 48 12.29 -10.36 -5.41
N PRO A 49 13.60 -10.47 -5.64
CA PRO A 49 14.49 -11.25 -4.78
C PRO A 49 14.39 -10.79 -3.31
N SER A 50 14.18 -11.72 -2.39
CA SER A 50 14.19 -11.45 -0.95
C SER A 50 15.58 -11.63 -0.35
N ARG A 51 15.73 -11.42 0.96
CA ARG A 51 16.92 -11.80 1.75
C ARG A 51 17.27 -13.29 1.62
N SER A 52 16.29 -14.13 1.27
CA SER A 52 16.48 -15.56 1.02
C SER A 52 16.57 -15.83 -0.47
N SER A 53 17.58 -16.60 -0.88
CA SER A 53 17.71 -17.08 -2.26
C SER A 53 16.61 -18.05 -2.69
N GLU A 54 15.80 -18.56 -1.76
CA GLU A 54 14.73 -19.53 -2.04
C GLU A 54 13.35 -18.89 -2.21
N TYR A 55 13.23 -17.59 -1.96
CA TYR A 55 11.95 -16.89 -1.98
C TYR A 55 12.03 -15.54 -2.69
N THR A 56 10.99 -15.25 -3.48
CA THR A 56 10.77 -13.95 -4.09
C THR A 56 9.46 -13.38 -3.57
N ILE A 57 9.45 -12.10 -3.27
CA ILE A 57 8.26 -11.36 -2.78
C ILE A 57 7.48 -10.86 -4.00
N PRO A 58 6.21 -11.27 -4.20
CA PRO A 58 5.39 -10.70 -5.26
C PRO A 58 5.00 -9.26 -4.90
N LEU A 59 5.24 -8.34 -5.84
CA LEU A 59 4.94 -6.92 -5.72
C LEU A 59 3.94 -6.53 -6.79
N HIS A 60 2.85 -5.89 -6.39
CA HIS A 60 1.92 -5.23 -7.30
C HIS A 60 2.34 -3.78 -7.45
N ILE A 61 2.96 -3.46 -8.59
CA ILE A 61 3.58 -2.15 -8.81
C ILE A 61 2.70 -1.31 -9.74
N PHE A 62 2.31 -0.13 -9.26
CA PHE A 62 1.50 0.85 -9.94
C PHE A 62 2.41 2.01 -10.37
N ILE A 63 2.45 2.30 -11.67
CA ILE A 63 3.28 3.38 -12.22
C ILE A 63 2.36 4.40 -12.87
N PRO A 64 2.31 5.66 -12.39
CA PRO A 64 1.54 6.71 -13.04
C PRO A 64 2.13 7.05 -14.42
N THR A 65 1.25 7.44 -15.35
CA THR A 65 1.60 7.61 -16.77
C THR A 65 2.52 8.81 -17.02
N SER A 66 2.49 9.81 -16.16
CA SER A 66 3.40 10.96 -16.10
C SER A 66 4.88 10.54 -16.08
N LEU A 67 5.21 9.51 -15.30
CA LEU A 67 6.57 8.99 -15.14
C LEU A 67 7.09 8.24 -16.37
N TYR A 68 6.26 7.99 -17.38
CA TYR A 68 6.71 7.32 -18.60
C TYR A 68 7.63 8.20 -19.44
N ASP A 69 7.38 9.50 -19.45
CA ASP A 69 8.13 10.48 -20.23
C ASP A 69 8.95 11.43 -19.35
N ASN A 70 8.52 11.70 -18.12
CA ASN A 70 9.07 12.72 -17.24
C ASN A 70 9.48 12.16 -15.88
N ALA A 71 10.34 11.13 -15.85
CA ALA A 71 10.92 10.69 -14.58
C ALA A 71 11.71 11.84 -13.93
N PRO A 72 11.44 12.21 -12.66
CA PRO A 72 12.14 13.31 -12.03
C PRO A 72 13.65 13.04 -11.93
N SER A 73 14.46 14.08 -12.09
CA SER A 73 15.93 13.95 -12.00
C SER A 73 16.42 13.53 -10.62
N SER A 74 15.65 13.80 -9.54
CA SER A 74 15.94 13.38 -8.17
C SER A 74 15.53 11.94 -7.86
N GLY A 75 14.86 11.27 -8.81
CA GLY A 75 14.22 9.98 -8.59
C GLY A 75 12.70 10.12 -8.44
N ALA A 76 11.96 9.02 -8.61
CA ALA A 76 10.51 9.03 -8.43
C ALA A 76 10.12 8.88 -6.95
N PRO A 77 9.09 9.60 -6.47
CA PRO A 77 8.50 9.32 -5.16
C PRO A 77 7.92 7.90 -5.14
N VAL A 78 7.88 7.31 -3.95
CA VAL A 78 7.37 5.95 -3.74
C VAL A 78 6.53 5.83 -2.48
N LEU A 79 5.42 5.11 -2.60
CA LEU A 79 4.58 4.69 -1.48
C LEU A 79 4.56 3.16 -1.41
N VAL A 80 4.99 2.61 -0.28
CA VAL A 80 4.95 1.16 -0.01
C VAL A 80 3.65 0.86 0.74
N ASP A 81 2.81 0.00 0.17
CA ASP A 81 1.50 -0.34 0.73
C ASP A 81 1.43 -1.78 1.25
N PHE A 82 0.79 -1.94 2.40
CA PHE A 82 0.47 -3.23 3.00
C PHE A 82 -1.05 -3.43 3.10
N HIS A 83 -1.55 -4.47 2.43
CA HIS A 83 -2.96 -4.83 2.52
C HIS A 83 -3.34 -5.32 3.93
N GLY A 84 -4.65 -5.26 4.23
CA GLY A 84 -5.22 -5.77 5.48
C GLY A 84 -5.51 -7.27 5.43
N GLY A 85 -6.08 -7.80 6.52
CA GLY A 85 -6.53 -9.18 6.57
C GLY A 85 -5.98 -10.05 7.72
N GLY A 86 -5.58 -9.44 8.82
CA GLY A 86 -5.20 -10.15 10.04
C GLY A 86 -3.98 -11.06 9.88
N PHE A 87 -3.16 -10.87 8.83
CA PHE A 87 -2.02 -11.71 8.46
C PHE A 87 -2.36 -13.14 7.98
N TYR A 88 -3.63 -13.45 7.70
CA TYR A 88 -4.06 -14.78 7.20
C TYR A 88 -5.07 -14.72 6.04
N LEU A 89 -5.70 -13.57 5.79
CA LEU A 89 -6.55 -13.28 4.63
C LEU A 89 -6.08 -11.99 3.93
N GLY A 90 -6.82 -11.59 2.89
CA GLY A 90 -6.61 -10.33 2.17
C GLY A 90 -5.68 -10.45 0.97
N SER A 91 -5.63 -9.40 0.16
CA SER A 91 -4.79 -9.34 -1.04
C SER A 91 -4.44 -7.93 -1.48
N CYS A 92 -3.35 -7.80 -2.24
CA CYS A 92 -3.02 -6.56 -2.96
C CYS A 92 -4.14 -6.12 -3.91
N LEU A 93 -4.99 -7.05 -4.36
CA LEU A 93 -6.08 -6.73 -5.29
C LEU A 93 -7.23 -5.98 -4.61
N GLU A 94 -7.54 -6.33 -3.36
CA GLU A 94 -8.51 -5.59 -2.54
C GLU A 94 -8.06 -4.15 -2.31
N GLN A 95 -6.73 -3.94 -2.21
CA GLN A 95 -6.15 -2.60 -2.03
C GLN A 95 -5.88 -1.83 -3.33
N ALA A 96 -5.99 -2.50 -4.49
CA ALA A 96 -5.62 -1.90 -5.76
C ALA A 96 -6.36 -0.58 -6.08
N PRO A 97 -7.64 -0.36 -5.72
CA PRO A 97 -8.29 0.94 -5.91
C PRO A 97 -7.59 2.08 -5.17
N PHE A 98 -7.22 1.87 -3.90
CA PHE A 98 -6.45 2.85 -3.12
C PHE A 98 -5.06 3.07 -3.71
N CYS A 99 -4.33 1.99 -4.03
CA CYS A 99 -3.00 2.10 -4.61
C CYS A 99 -3.00 2.85 -5.95
N SER A 100 -4.01 2.59 -6.79
CA SER A 100 -4.20 3.30 -8.05
C SER A 100 -4.48 4.79 -7.78
N TYR A 101 -5.37 5.09 -6.83
CA TYR A 101 -5.71 6.46 -6.44
C TYR A 101 -4.48 7.23 -5.97
N MET A 102 -3.72 6.68 -5.01
CA MET A 102 -2.51 7.31 -4.49
C MET A 102 -1.45 7.51 -5.58
N ALA A 103 -1.29 6.54 -6.49
CA ALA A 103 -0.36 6.67 -7.62
C ALA A 103 -0.71 7.86 -8.53
N ARG A 104 -2.01 8.12 -8.75
CA ARG A 104 -2.49 9.26 -9.55
C ARG A 104 -2.33 10.58 -8.80
N GLN A 105 -2.76 10.62 -7.53
CA GLN A 105 -2.79 11.88 -6.78
C GLN A 105 -1.40 12.36 -6.40
N LEU A 106 -0.52 11.47 -5.93
CA LEU A 106 0.84 11.83 -5.50
C LEU A 106 1.89 11.83 -6.62
N ASP A 107 1.48 11.52 -7.85
CA ASP A 107 2.38 11.26 -8.98
C ASP A 107 3.52 10.27 -8.65
N SER A 108 3.20 9.27 -7.81
CA SER A 108 4.15 8.38 -7.15
C SER A 108 4.05 6.95 -7.63
N ILE A 109 5.16 6.22 -7.64
CA ILE A 109 5.11 4.77 -7.74
C ILE A 109 4.46 4.22 -6.47
N VAL A 110 3.51 3.30 -6.61
CA VAL A 110 2.97 2.56 -5.47
C VAL A 110 3.36 1.10 -5.57
N ILE A 111 3.90 0.55 -4.49
CA ILE A 111 4.32 -0.85 -4.39
C ILE A 111 3.47 -1.52 -3.31
N SER A 112 2.44 -2.24 -3.70
CA SER A 112 1.66 -3.06 -2.76
C SER A 112 2.32 -4.43 -2.60
N VAL A 113 2.66 -4.78 -1.35
CA VAL A 113 3.47 -5.95 -1.01
C VAL A 113 2.57 -7.16 -0.75
N ASP A 114 2.72 -8.23 -1.53
CA ASP A 114 1.98 -9.49 -1.32
C ASP A 114 2.71 -10.37 -0.30
N TYR A 115 2.79 -9.88 0.93
CA TYR A 115 3.61 -10.43 2.00
C TYR A 115 3.17 -11.85 2.41
N ARG A 116 4.12 -12.61 2.95
CA ARG A 116 3.91 -13.96 3.47
C ARG A 116 2.94 -13.96 4.66
N MET A 117 2.02 -14.93 4.66
CA MET A 117 0.92 -15.00 5.63
C MET A 117 0.77 -16.36 6.32
N GLY A 118 0.21 -16.33 7.53
CA GLY A 118 -0.21 -17.51 8.27
C GLY A 118 -1.28 -18.32 7.52
N PRO A 119 -1.37 -19.64 7.71
CA PRO A 119 -0.57 -20.47 8.63
C PRO A 119 0.78 -20.92 8.07
N PHE A 120 1.06 -20.68 6.78
CA PHE A 120 2.23 -21.25 6.09
C PHE A 120 3.53 -20.50 6.34
N HIS A 121 3.39 -19.26 6.81
CA HIS A 121 4.48 -18.36 7.15
C HIS A 121 4.05 -17.54 8.37
N ARG A 122 4.66 -17.87 9.52
CA ARG A 122 4.40 -17.21 10.80
C ARG A 122 5.28 -15.97 10.93
N PHE A 123 5.04 -15.18 11.97
CA PHE A 123 5.95 -14.16 12.48
C PHE A 123 7.39 -14.73 12.54
N PRO A 124 8.41 -14.02 12.03
CA PRO A 124 8.39 -12.62 11.54
C PRO A 124 8.21 -12.45 10.02
N ALA A 125 7.79 -13.47 9.26
CA ALA A 125 7.89 -13.49 7.79
C ALA A 125 7.29 -12.27 7.07
N ALA A 126 6.11 -11.79 7.48
CA ALA A 126 5.45 -10.63 6.87
C ALA A 126 6.25 -9.33 7.05
N ILE A 127 6.85 -9.15 8.23
CA ILE A 127 7.67 -7.98 8.57
C ILE A 127 8.97 -8.02 7.77
N GLU A 128 9.59 -9.20 7.67
CA GLU A 128 10.81 -9.37 6.86
C GLU A 128 10.56 -9.04 5.38
N ASP A 129 9.40 -9.40 4.83
CA ASP A 129 9.06 -9.06 3.45
C ASP A 129 8.93 -7.54 3.26
N GLY A 130 8.31 -6.84 4.21
CA GLY A 130 8.24 -5.37 4.18
C GLY A 130 9.60 -4.69 4.31
N GLU A 131 10.45 -5.19 5.22
CA GLU A 131 11.83 -4.74 5.40
C GLU A 131 12.68 -4.94 4.13
N ASP A 132 12.51 -6.06 3.45
CA ASP A 132 13.23 -6.39 2.21
C ASP A 132 12.82 -5.47 1.07
N VAL A 133 11.53 -5.14 0.96
CA VAL A 133 11.04 -4.17 -0.04
C VAL A 133 11.60 -2.78 0.23
N LEU A 134 11.59 -2.33 1.50
CA LEU A 134 12.16 -1.04 1.86
C LEU A 134 13.67 -0.99 1.62
N SER A 135 14.39 -2.09 1.89
CA SER A 135 15.82 -2.22 1.58
C SER A 135 16.07 -2.18 0.07
N ALA A 136 15.25 -2.83 -0.76
CA ALA A 136 15.38 -2.75 -2.22
C ALA A 136 15.18 -1.33 -2.78
N ILE A 137 14.42 -0.48 -2.06
CA ILE A 137 14.24 0.93 -2.41
C ILE A 137 15.49 1.75 -2.02
N LEU A 138 15.97 1.58 -0.78
CA LEU A 138 16.92 2.49 -0.12
C LEU A 138 18.38 2.03 -0.09
N ASP A 139 18.66 0.72 -0.22
CA ASP A 139 19.97 0.11 -0.01
C ASP A 139 20.51 -0.50 -1.31
N GLU A 140 21.53 0.14 -1.89
CA GLU A 140 22.20 -0.26 -3.14
C GLU A 140 22.77 -1.69 -3.10
N ASP A 141 23.14 -2.17 -1.91
CA ASP A 141 23.74 -3.49 -1.73
C ASP A 141 22.68 -4.59 -1.57
N PHE A 142 21.39 -4.24 -1.44
CA PHE A 142 20.34 -5.23 -1.26
C PHE A 142 20.06 -6.01 -2.56
N PRO A 143 19.92 -7.36 -2.52
CA PRO A 143 19.73 -8.18 -3.72
C PRO A 143 18.54 -7.77 -4.62
N GLY A 144 17.50 -7.18 -4.03
CA GLY A 144 16.32 -6.68 -4.73
C GLY A 144 16.49 -5.31 -5.39
N TYR A 145 17.56 -4.56 -5.08
CA TYR A 145 17.75 -3.16 -5.48
C TYR A 145 17.75 -2.95 -7.00
N GLU A 146 18.68 -3.61 -7.70
CA GLU A 146 18.83 -3.50 -9.15
C GLU A 146 17.66 -4.19 -9.91
N PRO A 147 17.22 -5.41 -9.54
CA PRO A 147 16.09 -6.07 -10.20
C PRO A 147 14.78 -5.26 -10.16
N LEU A 148 14.49 -4.57 -9.06
CA LEU A 148 13.30 -3.73 -8.93
C LEU A 148 13.31 -2.56 -9.93
N ARG A 149 14.43 -1.84 -10.02
CA ARG A 149 14.62 -0.73 -10.96
C ARG A 149 14.50 -1.21 -12.41
N GLN A 150 15.15 -2.32 -12.75
CA GLN A 150 15.08 -2.90 -14.09
C GLN A 150 13.67 -3.33 -14.47
N ALA A 151 12.88 -3.88 -13.52
CA ALA A 151 11.50 -4.24 -13.76
C ALA A 151 10.63 -3.02 -14.09
N ILE A 152 10.82 -1.91 -13.37
CA ILE A 152 10.13 -0.63 -13.61
C ILE A 152 10.49 -0.06 -14.98
N VAL A 153 11.77 0.04 -15.31
CA VAL A 153 12.24 0.53 -16.63
C VAL A 153 11.65 -0.29 -17.77
N THR A 154 11.72 -1.62 -17.65
CA THR A 154 11.18 -2.55 -18.66
C THR A 154 9.67 -2.37 -18.81
N ARG A 155 8.95 -2.17 -17.70
CA ARG A 155 7.51 -1.92 -17.72
C ARG A 155 7.19 -0.61 -18.44
N ILE A 156 7.86 0.48 -18.09
CA ILE A 156 7.66 1.80 -18.70
C ILE A 156 7.89 1.71 -20.21
N GLN A 157 9.01 1.13 -20.66
CA GLN A 157 9.31 0.94 -22.08
C GLN A 157 8.21 0.16 -22.80
N SER A 158 7.75 -0.95 -22.20
CA SER A 158 6.66 -1.76 -22.77
C SER A 158 5.35 -0.98 -22.91
N GLU A 159 4.99 -0.14 -21.93
CA GLU A 159 3.77 0.67 -21.99
C GLU A 159 3.87 1.81 -23.01
N LYS A 160 5.04 2.48 -23.11
CA LYS A 160 5.30 3.48 -24.16
C LYS A 160 5.13 2.89 -25.56
N GLU A 161 5.67 1.70 -25.81
CA GLU A 161 5.50 1.02 -27.09
C GLU A 161 4.03 0.68 -27.38
N LYS A 162 3.26 0.26 -26.37
CA LYS A 162 1.83 -0.02 -26.54
C LYS A 162 1.04 1.25 -26.86
N ILE A 163 1.34 2.35 -26.19
CA ILE A 163 0.70 3.66 -26.44
C ILE A 163 1.03 4.13 -27.87
N ALA A 164 2.30 4.07 -28.27
CA ALA A 164 2.73 4.44 -29.62
C ALA A 164 2.04 3.59 -30.71
N LYS A 165 1.97 2.26 -30.51
CA LYS A 165 1.27 1.35 -31.44
C LYS A 165 -0.23 1.64 -31.52
N LYS A 166 -0.90 1.91 -30.38
CA LYS A 166 -2.32 2.30 -30.36
C LYS A 166 -2.56 3.63 -31.06
N GLY A 167 -1.69 4.63 -30.83
CA GLY A 167 -1.74 5.92 -31.50
C GLY A 167 -1.60 5.78 -33.02
N ALA A 168 -0.60 5.03 -33.48
CA ALA A 168 -0.39 4.75 -34.91
C ALA A 168 -1.62 4.05 -35.54
N ALA A 169 -2.17 3.03 -34.87
CA ALA A 169 -3.38 2.34 -35.34
C ALA A 169 -4.62 3.25 -35.37
N ALA A 170 -4.77 4.16 -34.41
CA ALA A 170 -5.86 5.13 -34.39
C ALA A 170 -5.74 6.14 -35.55
N VAL A 171 -4.53 6.64 -35.83
CA VAL A 171 -4.24 7.52 -36.97
C VAL A 171 -4.52 6.80 -38.29
N GLU A 172 -4.09 5.55 -38.45
CA GLU A 172 -4.36 4.77 -39.66
C GLU A 172 -5.87 4.55 -39.87
N LYS A 173 -6.60 4.23 -38.79
CA LYS A 173 -8.05 4.07 -38.83
C LYS A 173 -8.75 5.38 -39.23
N GLN A 174 -8.31 6.51 -38.67
CA GLN A 174 -8.85 7.83 -39.01
C GLN A 174 -8.56 8.19 -40.47
N HIS A 175 -7.33 8.00 -40.93
CA HIS A 175 -6.95 8.24 -42.33
C HIS A 175 -7.80 7.42 -43.31
N ARG A 176 -8.04 6.14 -43.01
CA ARG A 176 -8.91 5.27 -43.82
C ARG A 176 -10.35 5.77 -43.84
N GLN A 177 -10.86 6.28 -42.72
CA GLN A 177 -12.19 6.89 -42.65
C GLN A 177 -12.25 8.17 -43.46
N ASP A 178 -11.23 9.03 -43.38
CA ASP A 178 -11.20 10.30 -44.10
C ASP A 178 -11.08 10.09 -45.62
N LEU A 179 -10.39 9.03 -46.07
CA LEU A 179 -10.40 8.58 -47.48
C LEU A 179 -11.80 8.12 -47.92
N GLN A 180 -12.51 7.34 -47.08
CA GLN A 180 -13.88 6.89 -47.37
C GLN A 180 -14.89 8.04 -47.39
N ASP A 181 -14.72 9.03 -46.52
CA ASP A 181 -15.55 10.22 -46.42
C ASP A 181 -15.22 11.27 -47.50
N GLY A 182 -14.19 11.03 -48.33
CA GLY A 182 -13.73 11.97 -49.37
C GLY A 182 -13.12 13.26 -48.82
N LYS A 183 -12.68 13.26 -47.55
CA LYS A 183 -12.02 14.41 -46.90
C LYS A 183 -10.56 14.54 -47.28
N VAL A 184 -9.94 13.47 -47.78
CA VAL A 184 -8.57 13.44 -48.28
C VAL A 184 -8.55 12.68 -49.60
N GLU A 185 -7.78 13.18 -50.57
CA GLU A 185 -7.55 12.49 -51.84
C GLU A 185 -6.37 11.52 -51.71
N GLU A 186 -6.50 10.36 -52.36
CA GLU A 186 -5.44 9.36 -52.41
C GLU A 186 -4.32 9.85 -53.35
N VAL A 187 -3.23 10.36 -52.78
CA VAL A 187 -2.06 10.79 -53.57
C VAL A 187 -1.07 9.64 -53.67
N SER A 188 -0.90 9.10 -54.87
CA SER A 188 0.10 8.08 -55.18
C SER A 188 1.51 8.59 -54.86
N ALA A 189 2.22 7.89 -53.98
CA ALA A 189 3.61 8.22 -53.67
C ALA A 189 4.50 8.15 -54.93
N PRO A 190 5.43 9.10 -55.15
CA PRO A 190 6.42 8.98 -56.22
C PRO A 190 7.28 7.73 -55.98
N SER A 191 7.64 7.02 -57.06
CA SER A 191 8.51 5.85 -57.01
C SER A 191 9.87 6.23 -56.41
N SER A 192 10.13 5.85 -55.16
CA SER A 192 11.41 6.09 -54.50
C SER A 192 12.45 5.05 -54.92
N SER A 193 13.53 5.52 -55.52
CA SER A 193 14.77 4.76 -55.73
C SER A 193 15.38 4.41 -54.37
N SER A 194 15.78 3.14 -54.22
CA SER A 194 16.43 2.63 -53.02
C SER A 194 17.71 3.41 -52.69
N SER A 195 17.72 4.07 -51.54
CA SER A 195 18.95 4.49 -50.88
C SER A 195 18.98 3.81 -49.52
N ASN A 196 20.07 3.08 -49.26
CA ASN A 196 20.29 2.32 -48.05
C ASN A 196 20.27 3.25 -46.82
N PRO A 197 19.75 2.81 -45.67
CA PRO A 197 19.83 3.59 -44.44
C PRO A 197 21.30 3.68 -43.98
N PRO A 198 21.75 4.83 -43.46
CA PRO A 198 23.05 4.94 -42.83
C PRO A 198 23.05 4.11 -41.53
N SER A 199 24.10 3.32 -41.35
CA SER A 199 24.39 2.60 -40.11
C SER A 199 24.64 3.60 -38.98
N SER A 200 23.68 3.77 -38.08
CA SER A 200 23.88 4.51 -36.83
C SER A 200 24.66 3.63 -35.84
N ASN A 201 25.96 3.88 -35.77
CA ASN A 201 26.77 3.53 -34.61
C ASN A 201 26.21 4.28 -33.39
N THR A 202 25.43 3.62 -32.57
CA THR A 202 25.13 4.09 -31.20
C THR A 202 26.18 3.49 -30.28
N GLN A 203 27.22 4.28 -30.03
CA GLN A 203 28.09 4.12 -28.86
C GLN A 203 27.21 4.12 -27.59
N GLY A 204 27.58 3.28 -26.62
CA GLY A 204 26.75 2.87 -25.50
C GLY A 204 26.00 4.01 -24.81
N SER A 205 24.68 4.06 -25.00
CA SER A 205 23.81 4.66 -24.01
C SER A 205 23.75 3.67 -22.86
N SER A 206 24.26 4.05 -21.68
CA SER A 206 23.84 3.42 -20.43
C SER A 206 22.31 3.28 -20.47
N ALA A 207 21.79 2.09 -20.19
CA ALA A 207 20.35 1.90 -20.09
C ALA A 207 19.75 3.01 -19.20
N PRO A 208 18.56 3.55 -19.51
CA PRO A 208 17.96 4.59 -18.68
C PRO A 208 17.87 4.08 -17.24
N PHE A 209 18.65 4.69 -16.35
CA PHE A 209 18.70 4.32 -14.94
C PHE A 209 17.49 4.94 -14.26
N PHE A 210 16.61 4.10 -13.71
CA PHE A 210 15.51 4.54 -12.87
C PHE A 210 15.97 4.56 -11.42
N ASN A 211 15.61 5.61 -10.68
CA ASN A 211 15.87 5.67 -9.24
C ASN A 211 14.63 6.13 -8.48
N PHE A 212 14.56 5.75 -7.21
CA PHE A 212 13.62 6.33 -6.25
C PHE A 212 14.24 7.57 -5.61
N ASP A 213 13.41 8.55 -5.26
CA ASP A 213 13.83 9.69 -4.45
C ASP A 213 13.83 9.26 -2.98
N PRO A 214 14.99 9.12 -2.31
CA PRO A 214 15.05 8.66 -0.93
C PRO A 214 14.46 9.67 0.06
N SER A 215 14.19 10.91 -0.35
CA SER A 215 13.49 11.90 0.47
C SER A 215 11.96 11.83 0.36
N LYS A 216 11.43 11.09 -0.63
CA LYS A 216 9.99 10.96 -0.87
C LYS A 216 9.54 9.50 -0.80
N VAL A 217 9.70 8.92 0.39
CA VAL A 217 9.25 7.55 0.71
C VAL A 217 8.12 7.60 1.74
N ALA A 218 6.95 7.10 1.37
CA ALA A 218 5.80 6.94 2.26
C ALA A 218 5.48 5.45 2.48
N VAL A 219 4.82 5.15 3.60
CA VAL A 219 4.37 3.80 3.91
C VAL A 219 2.90 3.84 4.30
N SER A 220 2.07 3.01 3.68
CA SER A 220 0.65 2.85 4.03
C SER A 220 0.34 1.44 4.48
N GLY A 221 -0.69 1.31 5.30
CA GLY A 221 -1.17 0.01 5.70
C GLY A 221 -2.55 0.04 6.34
N PHE A 222 -3.32 -1.02 6.08
CA PHE A 222 -4.71 -1.13 6.52
C PHE A 222 -4.86 -2.31 7.46
N SER A 223 -5.47 -2.13 8.64
CA SER A 223 -5.64 -3.21 9.62
C SER A 223 -4.30 -3.86 10.00
N SER A 224 -4.08 -5.15 9.71
CA SER A 224 -2.77 -5.81 9.84
C SER A 224 -1.68 -5.19 8.97
N GLY A 225 -2.03 -4.58 7.84
CA GLY A 225 -1.07 -3.81 7.04
C GLY A 225 -0.60 -2.55 7.77
N GLY A 226 -1.47 -1.90 8.56
CA GLY A 226 -1.08 -0.73 9.36
C GLY A 226 -0.11 -1.10 10.48
N ASN A 227 -0.23 -2.33 10.99
CA ASN A 227 0.77 -2.91 11.88
C ASN A 227 2.13 -3.06 11.18
N LEU A 228 2.17 -3.58 9.95
CA LEU A 228 3.41 -3.67 9.16
C LEU A 228 4.00 -2.30 8.84
N ALA A 229 3.16 -1.34 8.46
CA ALA A 229 3.58 0.02 8.14
C ALA A 229 4.26 0.71 9.33
N LEU A 230 3.67 0.61 10.54
CA LEU A 230 4.30 1.12 11.76
C LEU A 230 5.61 0.39 12.07
N ASN A 231 5.66 -0.94 11.89
CA ASN A 231 6.86 -1.74 12.13
C ASN A 231 8.08 -1.22 11.35
N LEU A 232 7.92 -0.76 10.10
CA LEU A 232 9.05 -0.30 9.30
C LEU A 232 9.74 0.96 9.87
N ALA A 233 9.02 1.76 10.65
CA ALA A 233 9.53 2.97 11.28
C ALA A 233 10.02 2.75 12.72
N LEU A 234 10.04 1.52 13.23
CA LEU A 234 10.50 1.22 14.59
C LEU A 234 11.98 0.81 14.59
N HIS A 235 12.74 1.40 15.51
CA HIS A 235 14.07 1.00 15.93
C HIS A 235 14.02 0.63 17.41
N ILE A 236 13.85 -0.65 17.71
CA ILE A 236 13.72 -1.15 19.09
C ILE A 236 15.08 -1.62 19.62
N LYS A 237 15.43 -1.20 20.83
CA LYS A 237 16.70 -1.48 21.49
C LYS A 237 16.51 -2.21 22.82
N PRO A 238 17.57 -2.83 23.37
CA PRO A 238 17.55 -3.27 24.77
C PRO A 238 17.23 -2.12 25.73
N PRO A 239 16.46 -2.36 26.82
CA PRO A 239 16.00 -3.67 27.29
C PRO A 239 14.63 -4.11 26.72
N GLU A 240 14.02 -3.35 25.79
CA GLU A 240 12.70 -3.70 25.23
C GLU A 240 12.75 -4.97 24.37
N LEU A 241 13.89 -5.20 23.69
CA LEU A 241 14.24 -6.47 23.06
C LEU A 241 15.64 -6.88 23.46
N ASP A 242 15.87 -8.19 23.60
CA ASP A 242 17.21 -8.74 23.83
C ASP A 242 18.16 -8.49 22.65
N VAL A 243 17.61 -8.51 21.43
CA VAL A 243 18.33 -8.25 20.18
C VAL A 243 17.80 -6.95 19.58
N GLU A 244 18.71 -6.03 19.29
CA GLU A 244 18.37 -4.79 18.61
C GLU A 244 17.68 -5.07 17.28
N TRP A 245 16.57 -4.39 17.06
CA TRP A 245 15.83 -4.43 15.81
C TRP A 245 15.89 -3.03 15.18
N PRO A 246 16.78 -2.81 14.19
CA PRO A 246 16.95 -1.51 13.56
C PRO A 246 15.85 -1.24 12.53
N SER A 247 15.39 0.02 12.46
CA SER A 247 14.59 0.48 11.33
C SER A 247 15.40 0.40 10.04
N LYS A 248 14.72 0.18 8.91
CA LYS A 248 15.34 0.24 7.57
C LYS A 248 15.48 1.66 7.05
N PHE A 249 14.80 2.63 7.69
CA PHE A 249 15.14 4.02 7.52
C PHE A 249 16.40 4.33 8.34
N ALA A 250 17.41 4.90 7.69
CA ALA A 250 18.62 5.37 8.37
C ALA A 250 18.25 6.40 9.44
N ARG A 251 18.96 6.44 10.57
CA ARG A 251 18.62 7.35 11.68
C ARG A 251 18.66 8.83 11.29
N ASP A 252 19.52 9.16 10.32
CA ASP A 252 19.68 10.46 9.69
C ASP A 252 18.91 10.57 8.37
N HIS A 253 17.86 9.76 8.18
CA HIS A 253 17.01 9.79 7.00
C HIS A 253 16.61 11.24 6.66
N PRO A 254 16.81 11.67 5.39
CA PRO A 254 16.93 13.09 5.05
C PRO A 254 15.61 13.87 5.09
N ALA A 255 14.47 13.19 5.26
CA ALA A 255 13.15 13.81 5.13
C ALA A 255 12.11 13.16 6.07
N PRO A 256 10.92 13.77 6.24
CA PRO A 256 9.82 13.13 6.95
C PRO A 256 9.41 11.80 6.32
N ILE A 257 8.95 10.86 7.16
CA ILE A 257 8.47 9.53 6.75
C ILE A 257 6.96 9.49 7.01
N PRO A 258 6.11 9.71 5.99
CA PRO A 258 4.66 9.62 6.14
C PRO A 258 4.23 8.18 6.35
N LEU A 259 3.51 7.92 7.43
CA LEU A 259 2.89 6.64 7.77
C LEU A 259 1.37 6.79 7.71
N LEU A 260 0.74 6.20 6.70
CA LEU A 260 -0.71 6.17 6.56
C LEU A 260 -1.27 4.90 7.22
N LEU A 261 -1.85 5.04 8.40
CA LEU A 261 -2.30 3.95 9.26
C LEU A 261 -3.83 3.89 9.27
N PHE A 262 -4.41 3.05 8.42
CA PHE A 262 -5.85 2.87 8.34
C PHE A 262 -6.31 1.80 9.33
N TYR A 263 -7.02 2.21 10.38
CA TYR A 263 -7.58 1.36 11.44
C TYR A 263 -6.64 0.22 11.85
N PRO A 264 -5.41 0.54 12.27
CA PRO A 264 -4.32 -0.41 12.39
C PRO A 264 -4.52 -1.41 13.54
N SER A 265 -3.93 -2.60 13.38
CA SER A 265 -3.90 -3.62 14.43
C SER A 265 -2.67 -3.48 15.33
N PHE A 266 -2.74 -2.59 16.33
CA PHE A 266 -1.59 -2.27 17.18
C PHE A 266 -1.24 -3.32 18.26
N ASP A 267 -2.22 -4.07 18.76
CA ASP A 267 -2.10 -5.05 19.84
C ASP A 267 -2.81 -6.36 19.45
N LEU A 268 -2.03 -7.45 19.37
CA LEU A 268 -2.50 -8.78 19.00
C LEU A 268 -2.69 -9.71 20.21
N ARG A 269 -2.49 -9.22 21.44
CA ARG A 269 -2.68 -10.03 22.67
C ARG A 269 -4.10 -10.52 22.82
N GLN A 270 -5.09 -9.73 22.39
CA GLN A 270 -6.50 -10.15 22.39
C GLN A 270 -6.87 -10.83 21.06
N LEU A 271 -7.56 -11.96 21.15
CA LEU A 271 -8.25 -12.54 20.00
C LEU A 271 -9.38 -11.60 19.53
N PRO A 272 -9.80 -11.70 18.26
CA PRO A 272 -10.94 -10.93 17.74
C PRO A 272 -12.19 -11.00 18.63
N SER A 273 -12.52 -12.18 19.18
CA SER A 273 -13.65 -12.35 20.11
C SER A 273 -13.47 -11.75 21.51
N GLN A 274 -12.23 -11.47 21.91
CA GLN A 274 -11.87 -10.99 23.24
C GLN A 274 -11.77 -9.47 23.33
N ARG A 275 -11.76 -8.80 22.17
CA ARG A 275 -11.66 -7.34 22.09
C ARG A 275 -12.94 -6.69 22.61
N SER A 276 -12.77 -5.49 23.17
CA SER A 276 -13.91 -4.64 23.50
C SER A 276 -14.70 -4.30 22.24
N ARG A 277 -15.97 -3.95 22.45
CA ARG A 277 -16.90 -3.63 21.38
C ARG A 277 -17.53 -2.27 21.67
N PRO A 278 -17.52 -1.34 20.70
CA PRO A 278 -18.25 -0.08 20.82
C PRO A 278 -19.75 -0.34 21.07
N GLU A 279 -20.39 0.54 21.86
CA GLU A 279 -21.77 0.37 22.36
C GLU A 279 -22.81 0.21 21.23
N HIS A 280 -22.55 0.80 20.07
CA HIS A 280 -23.45 0.77 18.90
C HIS A 280 -23.04 -0.26 17.82
N MET A 281 -22.02 -1.08 18.08
CA MET A 281 -21.55 -2.09 17.12
C MET A 281 -22.38 -3.38 17.18
N GLY A 282 -23.17 -3.64 16.15
CA GLY A 282 -24.01 -4.84 16.04
C GLY A 282 -23.24 -6.15 16.20
N LEU A 283 -23.87 -7.16 16.83
CA LEU A 283 -23.24 -8.44 17.22
C LEU A 283 -22.52 -9.14 16.06
N PRO A 284 -21.35 -9.75 16.30
CA PRO A 284 -20.60 -10.40 15.23
C PRO A 284 -21.27 -11.73 14.86
N SER A 285 -21.08 -12.15 13.62
CA SER A 285 -21.48 -13.50 13.21
C SER A 285 -20.68 -14.55 14.01
N PRO A 286 -21.33 -15.52 14.69
CA PRO A 286 -20.62 -16.56 15.44
C PRO A 286 -19.68 -17.38 14.55
N PHE A 287 -20.10 -17.64 13.31
CA PHE A 287 -19.29 -18.37 12.33
C PHE A 287 -18.00 -17.61 12.00
N TRP A 288 -18.10 -16.34 11.61
CA TRP A 288 -16.93 -15.54 11.26
C TRP A 288 -16.03 -15.25 12.46
N THR A 289 -16.61 -15.12 13.65
CA THR A 289 -15.84 -14.99 14.91
C THR A 289 -15.00 -16.25 15.15
N GLN A 290 -15.60 -17.43 15.02
CA GLN A 290 -14.86 -18.68 15.19
C GLN A 290 -13.77 -18.86 14.13
N VAL A 291 -14.03 -18.47 12.88
CA VAL A 291 -13.03 -18.48 11.81
C VAL A 291 -11.85 -17.58 12.16
N ALA A 292 -12.12 -16.33 12.56
CA ALA A 292 -11.08 -15.37 12.93
C ALA A 292 -10.26 -15.84 14.14
N ASP A 293 -10.90 -16.33 15.19
CA ASP A 293 -10.21 -16.83 16.39
C ASP A 293 -9.35 -18.07 16.10
N SER A 294 -9.75 -18.91 15.14
CA SER A 294 -8.96 -20.07 14.73
C SER A 294 -7.75 -19.68 13.88
N LEU A 295 -7.85 -18.60 13.10
CA LEU A 295 -6.80 -18.18 12.17
C LEU A 295 -5.84 -17.14 12.76
N ALA A 296 -6.28 -16.29 13.69
CA ALA A 296 -5.44 -15.26 14.29
C ALA A 296 -4.13 -15.82 14.91
N PRO A 297 -4.14 -16.95 15.66
CA PRO A 297 -2.91 -17.54 16.21
C PRO A 297 -1.97 -18.15 15.16
N THR A 298 -2.39 -18.19 13.89
CA THR A 298 -1.57 -18.78 12.82
C THR A 298 -0.50 -17.83 12.29
N TYR A 299 -0.61 -16.54 12.60
CA TYR A 299 0.45 -15.56 12.33
C TYR A 299 1.50 -15.56 13.44
N ALA A 300 1.10 -15.29 14.68
CA ALA A 300 1.97 -15.31 15.85
C ALA A 300 1.37 -16.22 16.92
N GLU A 301 2.22 -17.03 17.55
CA GLU A 301 1.80 -17.87 18.68
C GLU A 301 1.38 -16.99 19.86
N ARG A 302 0.53 -17.52 20.74
CA ARG A 302 -0.11 -16.71 21.80
C ARG A 302 0.90 -16.10 22.77
N ASP A 303 1.98 -16.81 23.05
CA ASP A 303 3.13 -16.39 23.87
C ASP A 303 4.09 -15.42 23.14
N GLN A 304 3.87 -15.16 21.85
CA GLN A 304 4.62 -14.16 21.08
C GLN A 304 3.84 -12.84 20.92
N THR A 305 2.57 -12.80 21.34
CA THR A 305 1.69 -11.65 21.04
C THR A 305 2.03 -10.37 21.81
N ASP A 306 2.81 -10.46 22.88
CA ASP A 306 3.36 -9.32 23.61
C ASP A 306 4.68 -8.80 23.01
N HIS A 307 5.28 -9.53 22.07
CA HIS A 307 6.48 -9.09 21.38
C HIS A 307 6.19 -7.79 20.61
N PRO A 308 6.99 -6.71 20.77
CA PRO A 308 6.66 -5.40 20.21
C PRO A 308 6.69 -5.35 18.67
N ARG A 309 7.34 -6.30 18.00
CA ARG A 309 7.20 -6.49 16.53
C ARG A 309 5.85 -7.09 16.11
N VAL A 310 5.26 -7.94 16.95
CA VAL A 310 3.93 -8.51 16.70
C VAL A 310 2.86 -7.47 17.04
N SER A 311 3.05 -6.76 18.15
CA SER A 311 2.16 -5.73 18.68
C SER A 311 2.90 -4.37 18.79
N PRO A 312 3.09 -3.65 17.68
CA PRO A 312 3.87 -2.41 17.62
C PRO A 312 3.27 -1.26 18.43
N GLY A 313 2.01 -1.36 18.86
CA GLY A 313 1.44 -0.40 19.82
C GLY A 313 2.07 -0.48 21.20
N LEU A 314 2.66 -1.63 21.56
CA LEU A 314 3.36 -1.82 22.83
C LEU A 314 4.73 -1.16 22.83
N ALA A 315 5.37 -1.05 21.66
CA ALA A 315 6.72 -0.50 21.51
C ALA A 315 6.84 0.92 22.08
N SER A 316 7.93 1.26 22.79
CA SER A 316 8.18 2.62 23.25
C SER A 316 8.11 3.62 22.09
N LEU A 317 7.58 4.82 22.30
CA LEU A 317 7.60 5.86 21.27
C LEU A 317 9.00 6.44 21.05
N ASP A 318 9.94 6.23 21.97
CA ASP A 318 11.36 6.47 21.73
C ASP A 318 11.94 5.56 20.64
N SER A 319 11.32 4.40 20.43
CA SER A 319 11.67 3.47 19.35
C SER A 319 11.10 3.92 17.99
N LEU A 320 10.15 4.87 17.95
CA LEU A 320 9.61 5.39 16.70
C LEU A 320 10.59 6.38 16.05
N HIS A 321 10.82 6.21 14.75
CA HIS A 321 11.71 7.07 13.99
C HIS A 321 11.39 8.58 14.22
N PRO A 322 12.38 9.44 14.51
CA PRO A 322 12.14 10.86 14.75
C PRO A 322 11.48 11.59 13.58
N ALA A 323 11.81 11.17 12.35
CA ALA A 323 11.23 11.71 11.12
C ALA A 323 9.81 11.19 10.81
N ALA A 324 9.31 10.19 11.56
CA ALA A 324 7.97 9.64 11.31
C ALA A 324 6.87 10.70 11.54
N ARG A 325 5.96 10.79 10.57
CA ARG A 325 4.71 11.55 10.61
C ARG A 325 3.58 10.55 10.40
N MET A 326 2.53 10.61 11.21
CA MET A 326 1.51 9.58 11.28
C MET A 326 0.15 10.17 10.93
N PHE A 327 -0.53 9.57 9.96
CA PHE A 327 -1.93 9.81 9.65
C PHE A 327 -2.71 8.58 10.08
N LEU A 328 -3.60 8.74 11.05
CA LEU A 328 -4.31 7.64 11.69
C LEU A 328 -5.80 7.75 11.40
N VAL A 329 -6.36 6.74 10.74
CA VAL A 329 -7.79 6.66 10.47
C VAL A 329 -8.44 5.69 11.44
N LEU A 330 -9.45 6.13 12.17
CA LEU A 330 -10.23 5.33 13.10
C LEU A 330 -11.65 5.12 12.55
N CYS A 331 -12.23 3.97 12.86
CA CYS A 331 -13.65 3.75 12.65
C CYS A 331 -14.36 3.65 14.00
N GLU A 332 -15.49 4.34 14.14
CA GLU A 332 -16.31 4.27 15.35
C GLU A 332 -16.81 2.84 15.63
N LEU A 333 -17.19 2.10 14.59
CA LEU A 333 -17.74 0.75 14.69
C LEU A 333 -16.65 -0.31 14.45
N ASP A 334 -15.60 -0.27 15.27
CA ASP A 334 -14.44 -1.15 15.18
C ASP A 334 -14.00 -1.73 16.53
N THR A 335 -13.75 -3.04 16.57
CA THR A 335 -13.14 -3.73 17.72
C THR A 335 -11.68 -3.34 17.97
N LEU A 336 -11.04 -2.67 17.01
CA LEU A 336 -9.70 -2.11 17.15
C LEU A 336 -9.71 -0.66 17.66
N ALA A 337 -10.87 -0.03 17.82
CA ALA A 337 -10.94 1.39 18.17
C ALA A 337 -10.28 1.69 19.52
N GLU A 338 -10.46 0.84 20.53
CA GLU A 338 -9.89 1.06 21.88
C GLU A 338 -8.36 1.12 21.86
N GLN A 339 -7.69 0.13 21.26
CA GLN A 339 -6.23 0.12 21.18
C GLN A 339 -5.69 1.32 20.38
N SER A 340 -6.42 1.79 19.37
CA SER A 340 -6.00 2.96 18.60
C SER A 340 -6.14 4.24 19.41
N LYS A 341 -7.21 4.39 20.21
CA LYS A 341 -7.37 5.52 21.15
C LYS A 341 -6.28 5.51 22.22
N GLN A 342 -5.98 4.35 22.81
CA GLN A 342 -4.86 4.20 23.75
C GLN A 342 -3.52 4.59 23.11
N TRP A 343 -3.32 4.28 21.84
CA TRP A 343 -2.11 4.67 21.12
C TRP A 343 -2.06 6.17 20.82
N VAL A 344 -3.18 6.82 20.50
CA VAL A 344 -3.28 8.29 20.39
C VAL A 344 -2.90 8.96 21.70
N GLU A 345 -3.48 8.51 22.83
CA GLU A 345 -3.13 9.00 24.17
C GLU A 345 -1.63 8.81 24.47
N LYS A 346 -1.06 7.66 24.07
CA LYS A 346 0.37 7.40 24.19
C LYS A 346 1.22 8.42 23.41
N VAL A 347 0.83 8.76 22.17
CA VAL A 347 1.51 9.76 21.33
C VAL A 347 1.41 11.17 21.90
N GLN A 348 0.24 11.54 22.42
CA GLN A 348 0.03 12.82 23.10
C GLN A 348 0.90 12.93 24.36
N ALA A 349 0.95 11.88 25.17
CA ALA A 349 1.77 11.84 26.39
C ALA A 349 3.29 11.90 26.11
N HIS A 350 3.73 11.55 24.89
CA HIS A 350 5.13 11.67 24.45
C HIS A 350 5.39 12.96 23.64
N GLU A 351 4.48 13.94 23.66
CA GLU A 351 4.63 15.25 23.02
C GLU A 351 4.92 15.16 21.50
N ARG A 352 4.38 14.13 20.84
CA ARG A 352 4.54 13.89 19.39
C ARG A 352 3.28 14.28 18.58
N THR A 353 2.36 15.04 19.17
CA THR A 353 1.08 15.44 18.56
C THR A 353 1.27 16.24 17.26
N ASP A 354 2.33 17.04 17.15
CA ASP A 354 2.64 17.77 15.92
C ASP A 354 2.92 16.84 14.74
N HIS A 355 3.29 15.60 15.02
CA HIS A 355 3.57 14.58 14.01
C HIS A 355 2.39 13.62 13.78
N LEU A 356 1.23 13.87 14.39
CA LEU A 356 0.04 13.01 14.32
C LEU A 356 -1.15 13.78 13.76
N VAL A 357 -1.84 13.19 12.78
CA VAL A 357 -3.18 13.59 12.32
C VAL A 357 -4.11 12.42 12.54
N VAL A 358 -5.27 12.64 13.15
CA VAL A 358 -6.27 11.60 13.43
C VAL A 358 -7.59 11.94 12.75
N GLU A 359 -8.11 10.98 11.98
CA GLU A 359 -9.46 11.00 11.42
C GLU A 359 -10.33 9.99 12.17
N ASP A 360 -11.19 10.46 13.08
CA ASP A 360 -12.18 9.60 13.74
C ASP A 360 -13.48 9.59 12.94
N VAL A 361 -13.72 8.50 12.20
CA VAL A 361 -14.81 8.45 11.21
C VAL A 361 -16.05 7.78 11.81
N ALA A 362 -17.08 8.60 12.02
CA ALA A 362 -18.33 8.19 12.62
C ALA A 362 -19.08 7.18 11.75
N ASN A 363 -19.76 6.22 12.40
CA ASN A 363 -20.57 5.17 11.79
C ASN A 363 -19.85 4.23 10.80
N MET A 364 -18.53 4.37 10.61
CA MET A 364 -17.78 3.49 9.71
C MET A 364 -17.36 2.20 10.42
N LYS A 365 -17.40 1.11 9.66
CA LYS A 365 -16.98 -0.23 10.13
C LYS A 365 -15.55 -0.50 9.74
N HIS A 366 -14.89 -1.38 10.50
CA HIS A 366 -13.58 -1.92 10.11
C HIS A 366 -13.54 -2.37 8.64
N GLY A 367 -12.54 -1.91 7.89
CA GLY A 367 -12.33 -2.31 6.51
C GLY A 367 -13.21 -1.62 5.46
N TRP A 368 -14.05 -0.63 5.81
CA TRP A 368 -14.99 -0.01 4.87
C TRP A 368 -14.32 0.55 3.61
N THR A 369 -13.12 1.13 3.74
CA THR A 369 -12.38 1.70 2.61
C THR A 369 -11.92 0.64 1.59
N GLN A 370 -11.89 -0.64 1.99
CA GLN A 370 -11.47 -1.77 1.15
C GLN A 370 -12.64 -2.43 0.43
N MET A 371 -13.88 -2.06 0.79
CA MET A 371 -15.05 -2.61 0.12
C MET A 371 -15.20 -2.01 -1.29
N PRO A 372 -15.68 -2.80 -2.26
CA PRO A 372 -16.04 -2.27 -3.58
C PRO A 372 -17.11 -1.18 -3.43
N ASP A 373 -16.99 -0.10 -4.20
CA ASP A 373 -17.90 1.04 -4.07
C ASP A 373 -19.36 0.66 -4.31
N GLY A 374 -19.64 -0.34 -5.17
CA GLY A 374 -20.99 -0.84 -5.38
C GLY A 374 -21.64 -1.51 -4.15
N TRP A 375 -20.89 -1.75 -3.08
CA TRP A 375 -21.38 -2.30 -1.82
C TRP A 375 -21.48 -1.25 -0.71
N LEU A 376 -20.97 -0.05 -0.95
CA LEU A 376 -20.98 1.06 -0.01
C LEU A 376 -22.23 1.93 -0.24
N SER A 377 -22.77 2.47 0.85
CA SER A 377 -23.74 3.57 0.78
C SER A 377 -23.07 4.85 0.25
N GLU A 378 -23.86 5.86 -0.13
CA GLU A 378 -23.29 7.14 -0.56
C GLU A 378 -22.51 7.83 0.57
N GLU A 379 -22.98 7.71 1.81
CA GLU A 379 -22.26 8.26 2.97
C GLU A 379 -20.91 7.56 3.19
N GLU A 380 -20.86 6.23 3.05
CA GLU A 380 -19.62 5.46 3.16
C GLU A 380 -18.63 5.79 2.03
N LYS A 381 -19.13 6.05 0.82
CA LYS A 381 -18.30 6.50 -0.32
C LYS A 381 -17.72 7.89 -0.09
N GLN A 382 -18.55 8.84 0.35
CA GLN A 382 -18.10 10.21 0.67
C GLN A 382 -17.05 10.19 1.78
N ALA A 383 -17.26 9.40 2.83
CA ALA A 383 -16.27 9.24 3.91
C ALA A 383 -14.95 8.64 3.40
N LYS A 384 -15.03 7.62 2.54
CA LYS A 384 -13.85 7.00 1.92
C LYS A 384 -13.07 8.01 1.06
N GLU A 385 -13.77 8.79 0.23
CA GLU A 385 -13.16 9.82 -0.61
C GLU A 385 -12.49 10.93 0.23
N ALA A 386 -13.19 11.44 1.25
CA ALA A 386 -12.67 12.46 2.15
C ALA A 386 -11.37 12.01 2.84
N VAL A 387 -11.37 10.79 3.40
CA VAL A 387 -10.18 10.24 4.06
C VAL A 387 -9.03 10.03 3.08
N PHE A 388 -9.29 9.56 1.86
CA PHE A 388 -8.25 9.36 0.85
C PHE A 388 -7.66 10.68 0.36
N SER A 389 -8.50 11.70 0.16
CA SER A 389 -8.05 13.05 -0.19
C SER A 389 -7.18 13.64 0.92
N LYS A 390 -7.58 13.52 2.18
CA LYS A 390 -6.80 14.03 3.31
C LYS A 390 -5.51 13.24 3.54
N ALA A 391 -5.52 11.93 3.30
CA ALA A 391 -4.31 11.11 3.32
C ALA A 391 -3.30 11.55 2.24
N THR A 392 -3.78 11.98 1.07
CA THR A 392 -2.95 12.54 0.00
C THR A 392 -2.32 13.86 0.45
N ALA A 393 -3.15 14.81 0.90
CA ALA A 393 -2.69 16.11 1.39
C ALA A 393 -1.67 15.97 2.54
N PHE A 394 -1.87 14.98 3.41
CA PHE A 394 -0.91 14.66 4.47
C PHE A 394 0.46 14.22 3.95
N VAL A 395 0.49 13.38 2.91
CA VAL A 395 1.75 12.94 2.30
C VAL A 395 2.45 14.09 1.58
N GLU A 396 1.71 14.91 0.84
CA GLU A 396 2.21 16.11 0.16
C GLU A 396 2.84 17.07 1.17
N TRP A 397 2.10 17.44 2.22
CA TRP A 397 2.59 18.27 3.33
C TRP A 397 3.89 17.72 3.93
N ALA A 398 3.93 16.42 4.20
CA ALA A 398 5.09 15.79 4.81
C ALA A 398 6.30 15.73 3.87
N TRP A 399 6.11 15.58 2.56
CA TRP A 399 7.21 15.54 1.58
C TRP A 399 7.71 16.92 1.17
N ASP A 400 6.83 17.91 1.05
CA ASP A 400 7.20 19.21 0.49
C ASP A 400 7.85 20.14 1.52
N GLY A 401 7.75 19.81 2.81
CA GLY A 401 8.57 20.42 3.86
C GLY A 401 8.46 21.95 3.97
N SER A 402 7.45 22.55 3.33
CA SER A 402 7.24 23.98 3.36
C SER A 402 6.55 24.35 4.68
N ALA A 403 7.07 25.37 5.36
CA ALA A 403 6.39 25.99 6.49
C ALA A 403 5.17 26.83 6.06
N GLU A 404 4.85 26.85 4.76
CA GLU A 404 3.76 27.65 4.16
C GLU A 404 2.45 26.85 4.02
N GLU A 405 2.51 25.52 3.93
CA GLU A 405 1.32 24.67 3.95
C GLU A 405 1.04 24.17 5.37
N GLU A 406 -0.15 24.50 5.87
CA GLU A 406 -0.58 24.09 7.20
C GLU A 406 -0.77 22.56 7.25
N LYS A 407 -0.23 21.95 8.31
CA LYS A 407 -0.47 20.55 8.63
C LYS A 407 -1.99 20.29 8.61
N PRO A 408 -2.49 19.22 7.95
CA PRO A 408 -3.90 18.87 8.04
C PRO A 408 -4.36 18.73 9.49
N GLU A 409 -5.49 19.32 9.84
CA GLU A 409 -6.04 19.25 11.19
C GLU A 409 -6.56 17.84 11.49
N SER A 410 -6.62 17.47 12.78
CA SER A 410 -7.30 16.22 13.18
C SER A 410 -8.80 16.48 13.29
N GLU A 411 -9.62 15.60 12.73
CA GLU A 411 -11.06 15.81 12.62
C GLU A 411 -11.88 14.60 13.05
N ILE A 412 -13.11 14.87 13.51
CA ILE A 412 -14.18 13.87 13.57
C ILE A 412 -14.94 13.97 12.26
N VAL A 413 -14.83 12.94 11.43
CA VAL A 413 -15.55 12.88 10.16
C VAL A 413 -16.93 12.31 10.42
N VAL A 414 -17.97 13.15 10.29
CA VAL A 414 -19.38 12.73 10.41
C VAL A 414 -20.01 12.71 9.01
N PRO A 415 -20.22 11.53 8.41
CA PRO A 415 -20.83 11.43 7.08
C PRO A 415 -22.29 11.93 7.12
N GLN A 416 -22.63 12.91 6.27
CA GLN A 416 -23.98 13.49 6.26
C GLN A 416 -24.92 12.71 5.33
N LYS A 417 -26.20 12.60 5.73
CA LYS A 417 -27.21 11.78 5.05
C LYS A 417 -27.88 12.44 3.84
N ASP A 418 -27.77 13.77 3.70
CA ASP A 418 -28.24 14.57 2.55
C ASP A 418 -28.16 16.07 2.94
N SER A 419 -27.10 16.76 2.52
CA SER A 419 -27.12 18.20 2.19
C SER A 419 -25.79 18.56 1.54
N GLY A 420 -25.84 19.28 0.42
CA GLY A 420 -24.63 19.88 -0.15
C GLY A 420 -23.93 20.72 0.90
N GLU A 421 -22.60 20.57 0.94
CA GLU A 421 -21.64 21.16 1.88
C GLU A 421 -21.58 20.51 3.27
N ALA A 422 -20.44 19.86 3.53
CA ALA A 422 -20.08 19.32 4.84
C ALA A 422 -19.84 20.47 5.83
N HIS A 423 -20.39 20.36 7.04
CA HIS A 423 -20.06 21.24 8.16
C HIS A 423 -19.02 20.58 9.06
N THR A 424 -17.88 21.25 9.21
CA THR A 424 -16.76 20.91 10.10
C THR A 424 -17.04 21.42 11.51
N ALA A 425 -16.58 20.67 12.52
CA ALA A 425 -16.49 21.15 13.90
C ALA A 425 -15.09 20.82 14.41
N GLU A 426 -14.32 21.87 14.74
CA GLU A 426 -12.99 21.75 15.33
C GLU A 426 -13.06 21.09 16.72
N ILE A 427 -12.11 20.18 16.98
CA ILE A 427 -11.84 19.72 18.33
C ILE A 427 -11.01 20.80 19.02
N SER A 428 -11.63 21.59 19.89
CA SER A 428 -10.89 22.44 20.84
C SER A 428 -10.21 21.58 21.92
N PRO A 429 -9.03 22.00 22.41
CA PRO A 429 -8.00 21.17 23.05
C PRO A 429 -8.38 20.49 24.37
#